data_AF-A0A1I7TGD9-F1
#
_entry.id   AF-A0A1I7TGD9-F1
#
_cell.length_a   1.000
_cell.length_b   1.000
_cell.length_c   1.000
_cell.angle_alpha   90.00
_cell.angle_beta   90.00
_cell.angle_gamma   90.00
#
_symmetry.space_group_name_H-M   'P 1'
#
loop_
_entity.id
_entity.type
_entity.pdbx_description
1 polymer ?
#
loop_
_entity_poly.entity_id
_entity_poly.type
_entity_poly.pdbx_seq_one_letter_code
_entity_poly.pdbx_strand_id
1 'polypeptide(L)'
;MIGIYQKIAIFTILIGLIQSATIGKHLQVPDKDPTLKALVYKEGLPKANAKIHDTVLWVPATTQFSARRITVMNQGKLYSTWTYDMLLQQSNCPSRVADL
;
A
#
# COMPACT_ATOMS: atom_id res chain seq x y z
N MET A 1 42.81 -14.42 7.79
CA MET A 1 41.92 -13.31 8.17
C MET A 1 41.46 -12.43 7.01
N ILE A 2 42.27 -12.20 5.96
CA ILE A 2 41.93 -11.32 4.81
C ILE A 2 40.65 -11.72 4.04
N GLY A 3 40.41 -13.02 3.83
CA GLY A 3 39.24 -13.49 3.08
C GLY A 3 37.87 -13.29 3.75
N ILE A 4 37.82 -13.07 5.07
CA ILE A 4 36.56 -12.84 5.78
C ILE A 4 36.11 -11.39 5.62
N TYR A 5 37.04 -10.43 5.76
CA TYR A 5 36.77 -9.01 5.57
C TYR A 5 36.34 -8.70 4.12
N GLN A 6 36.95 -9.36 3.14
CA GLN A 6 36.55 -9.22 1.73
C GLN A 6 35.13 -9.72 1.47
N LYS A 7 34.72 -10.85 2.09
CA LYS A 7 33.34 -11.36 1.99
C LYS A 7 32.33 -10.41 2.65
N ILE A 8 32.66 -9.86 3.82
CA ILE A 8 31.81 -8.90 4.53
C ILE A 8 31.61 -7.63 3.70
N ALA A 9 32.69 -7.09 3.11
CA ALA A 9 32.63 -5.90 2.27
C ALA A 9 31.77 -6.11 1.01
N ILE A 10 31.89 -7.27 0.36
CA ILE A 10 31.05 -7.60 -0.80
C ILE A 10 29.57 -7.70 -0.39
N PHE A 11 29.29 -8.29 0.77
CA PHE A 11 27.92 -8.45 1.27
C PHE A 11 27.26 -7.11 1.59
N THR A 12 27.98 -6.17 2.22
CA THR A 12 27.45 -4.83 2.52
C THR A 12 27.23 -4.00 1.26
N ILE A 13 28.10 -4.09 0.26
CA ILE A 13 27.94 -3.40 -1.03
C ILE A 13 26.70 -3.94 -1.78
N LEU A 14 26.50 -5.26 -1.79
CA LEU A 14 25.34 -5.89 -2.42
C LEU A 14 24.02 -5.45 -1.78
N ILE A 15 23.95 -5.40 -0.44
CA ILE A 15 22.74 -4.93 0.26
C ILE A 15 22.46 -3.46 -0.05
N GLY A 16 23.50 -2.61 -0.07
CA GLY A 16 23.36 -1.19 -0.42
C GLY A 16 22.85 -0.96 -1.85
N LEU A 17 23.35 -1.74 -2.82
CA LEU A 17 22.90 -1.68 -4.21
C LEU A 17 21.43 -2.11 -4.37
N ILE A 18 21.00 -3.17 -3.68
CA ILE A 18 19.61 -3.65 -3.72
C ILE A 18 18.65 -2.62 -3.12
N GLN A 19 19.03 -1.98 -2.01
CA GLN A 19 18.24 -0.91 -1.41
C GLN A 19 18.17 0.33 -2.30
N SER A 20 19.25 0.67 -3.01
CA SER A 20 19.25 1.78 -3.96
C SER A 20 18.38 1.49 -5.20
N ALA A 21 18.38 0.24 -5.70
CA ALA A 21 17.65 -0.16 -6.91
C ALA A 21 16.11 -0.15 -6.79
N THR A 22 15.58 0.00 -5.57
CA THR A 22 14.13 0.05 -5.28
C THR A 22 13.61 1.47 -5.03
N ILE A 23 14.49 2.47 -4.90
CA ILE A 23 14.12 3.88 -4.72
C ILE A 23 13.64 4.44 -6.06
N GLY A 24 12.46 5.06 -6.06
CA GLY A 24 11.84 5.67 -7.24
C GLY A 24 11.10 4.71 -8.17
N LYS A 25 11.13 3.39 -7.91
CA LYS A 25 10.34 2.42 -8.70
C LYS A 25 8.95 2.23 -8.12
N HIS A 26 7.95 2.17 -9.01
CA HIS A 26 6.62 1.71 -8.67
C HIS A 26 6.67 0.20 -8.42
N LEU A 27 6.60 -0.20 -7.16
CA LEU A 27 6.47 -1.61 -6.81
C LEU A 27 4.98 -1.95 -6.76
N GLN A 28 4.56 -2.84 -7.65
CA GLN A 28 3.24 -3.44 -7.57
C GLN A 28 3.21 -4.36 -6.35
N VAL A 29 2.28 -4.09 -5.45
CA VAL A 29 2.05 -4.94 -4.29
C VAL A 29 1.31 -6.18 -4.80
N PRO A 30 1.70 -7.40 -4.40
CA PRO A 30 0.98 -8.60 -4.79
C PRO A 30 -0.51 -8.49 -4.40
N ASP A 31 -1.41 -8.78 -5.34
CA ASP A 31 -2.86 -8.64 -5.15
C ASP A 31 -3.44 -9.51 -4.01
N LYS A 32 -2.64 -10.47 -3.51
CA LYS A 32 -2.99 -11.37 -2.40
C LYS A 32 -2.29 -11.04 -1.07
N ASP A 33 -1.61 -9.90 -0.97
CA ASP A 33 -0.98 -9.51 0.29
C ASP A 33 -2.06 -9.25 1.36
N PRO A 34 -2.09 -10.00 2.49
CA PRO A 34 -3.08 -9.80 3.53
C PRO A 34 -3.00 -8.39 4.16
N THR A 35 -1.84 -7.74 4.12
CA THR A 35 -1.69 -6.36 4.59
C THR A 35 -2.37 -5.36 3.65
N LEU A 36 -2.46 -5.65 2.35
CA LEU A 36 -3.18 -4.83 1.40
C LEU A 36 -4.67 -4.81 1.71
N LYS A 37 -5.27 -5.99 1.96
CA LYS A 37 -6.67 -6.09 2.38
C LYS A 37 -6.91 -5.29 3.67
N ALA A 38 -6.04 -5.41 4.67
CA ALA A 38 -6.18 -4.66 5.91
C ALA A 38 -6.13 -3.15 5.70
N LEU A 39 -5.18 -2.65 4.91
CA LEU A 39 -5.06 -1.21 4.59
C LEU A 39 -6.28 -0.70 3.84
N VAL A 40 -6.76 -1.46 2.88
CA VAL A 40 -7.92 -1.13 2.08
C VAL A 40 -9.18 -0.98 2.94
N TYR A 41 -9.47 -1.96 3.81
CA TYR A 41 -10.66 -1.91 4.67
C TYR A 41 -10.54 -0.90 5.81
N LYS A 42 -9.32 -0.70 6.35
CA LYS A 42 -9.10 0.20 7.50
C LYS A 42 -8.98 1.66 7.11
N GLU A 43 -8.36 1.95 5.96
CA GLU A 43 -8.04 3.32 5.55
C GLU A 43 -8.79 3.74 4.28
N GLY A 44 -8.77 2.90 3.25
CA GLY A 44 -9.29 3.24 1.92
C GLY A 44 -10.81 3.37 1.88
N LEU A 45 -11.51 2.34 2.35
CA LEU A 45 -12.98 2.24 2.29
C LEU A 45 -13.69 3.32 3.13
N PRO A 46 -13.28 3.64 4.37
CA PRO A 46 -13.90 4.72 5.13
C PRO A 46 -13.69 6.09 4.47
N LYS A 47 -12.50 6.36 3.92
CA LYS A 47 -12.21 7.61 3.20
C LYS A 47 -13.01 7.72 1.91
N ALA A 48 -13.26 6.61 1.21
CA ALA A 48 -14.12 6.58 0.03
C ALA A 48 -15.56 6.92 0.40
N ASN A 49 -16.14 6.24 1.40
CA ASN A 49 -17.50 6.52 1.87
C ASN A 49 -17.67 7.94 2.45
N ALA A 50 -16.63 8.53 3.04
CA ALA A 50 -16.66 9.92 3.49
C ALA A 50 -16.70 10.94 2.33
N LYS A 51 -16.20 10.57 1.13
CA LYS A 51 -16.19 11.42 -0.07
C LYS A 51 -17.38 11.17 -0.99
N ILE A 52 -17.94 9.96 -0.97
CA ILE A 52 -19.09 9.58 -1.78
C ILE A 52 -20.36 9.99 -1.03
N HIS A 53 -21.03 11.03 -1.51
CA HIS A 53 -22.30 11.49 -0.96
C HIS A 53 -23.47 10.67 -1.53
N ASP A 54 -23.71 9.50 -0.95
CA ASP A 54 -24.82 8.61 -1.32
C ASP A 54 -25.69 8.29 -0.09
N THR A 55 -26.89 7.74 -0.33
CA THR A 55 -27.85 7.28 0.68
C THR A 55 -27.46 5.93 1.29
N VAL A 56 -26.56 5.21 0.64
CA VAL A 56 -26.06 3.90 1.07
C VAL A 56 -24.54 3.89 1.20
N LEU A 57 -24.02 2.99 2.02
CA LEU A 57 -22.59 2.71 2.07
C LEU A 57 -22.17 1.98 0.81
N TRP A 58 -21.03 2.36 0.27
CA TRP A 58 -20.35 1.64 -0.79
C TRP A 58 -19.40 0.62 -0.17
N VAL A 59 -19.38 -0.57 -0.77
CA VAL A 59 -18.56 -1.71 -0.34
C VAL A 59 -17.74 -2.22 -1.51
N PRO A 60 -16.62 -2.93 -1.28
CA PRO A 60 -15.87 -3.55 -2.36
C PRO A 60 -16.75 -4.49 -3.20
N ALA A 61 -16.72 -4.32 -4.52
CA ALA A 61 -17.39 -5.22 -5.46
C ALA A 61 -16.67 -6.56 -5.60
N THR A 62 -15.36 -6.56 -5.33
CA THR A 62 -14.50 -7.75 -5.40
C THR A 62 -13.58 -7.82 -4.19
N THR A 63 -12.96 -8.98 -4.01
CA THR A 63 -11.88 -9.19 -3.03
C THR A 63 -10.49 -8.99 -3.63
N GLN A 64 -10.41 -8.61 -4.91
CA GLN A 64 -9.18 -8.34 -5.63
C GLN A 64 -8.88 -6.85 -5.56
N PHE A 65 -7.82 -6.51 -4.84
CA PHE A 65 -7.37 -5.14 -4.66
C PHE A 65 -6.01 -4.99 -5.32
N SER A 66 -5.77 -3.87 -6.00
CA SER A 66 -4.43 -3.51 -6.43
C SER A 66 -3.89 -2.44 -5.49
N ALA A 67 -2.59 -2.50 -5.21
CA ALA A 67 -1.88 -1.35 -4.68
C ALA A 67 -0.54 -1.16 -5.36
N ARG A 68 -0.15 0.10 -5.45
CA ARG A 68 1.16 0.52 -5.91
C ARG A 68 1.83 1.30 -4.80
N ARG A 69 3.04 0.89 -4.43
CA ARG A 69 3.89 1.64 -3.52
C ARG A 69 5.01 2.30 -4.32
N ILE A 70 5.20 3.58 -4.08
CA ILE A 70 6.33 4.35 -4.60
C ILE A 70 7.13 4.80 -3.39
N THR A 71 8.36 4.32 -3.26
CA THR A 71 9.27 4.79 -2.21
C THR A 71 10.25 5.77 -2.83
N VAL A 72 10.17 7.04 -2.40
CA VAL A 72 11.03 8.13 -2.86
C VAL A 72 11.93 8.54 -1.70
N MET A 73 13.23 8.71 -1.96
CA MET A 73 14.14 9.30 -0.98
C MET A 73 14.09 10.82 -1.12
N ASN A 74 13.73 11.51 -0.05
CA ASN A 74 13.69 12.97 0.00
C ASN A 74 14.44 13.44 1.26
N GLN A 75 15.43 14.32 1.09
CA GLN A 75 16.25 14.87 2.19
C GLN A 75 16.81 13.81 3.16
N GLY A 76 17.29 12.67 2.64
CA GLY A 76 17.85 11.59 3.47
C GLY A 76 16.82 10.73 4.20
N LYS A 77 15.52 10.98 4.02
CA LYS A 77 14.42 10.18 4.58
C LYS A 77 13.65 9.48 3.47
N LEU A 78 13.29 8.22 3.71
CA LEU A 78 12.45 7.43 2.81
C LEU A 78 10.98 7.81 3.03
N TYR A 79 10.31 8.25 1.97
CA TYR A 79 8.88 8.50 1.94
C TYR A 79 8.23 7.45 1.04
N SER A 80 7.19 6.79 1.52
CA SER A 80 6.43 5.83 0.72
C SER A 80 5.03 6.36 0.45
N THR A 81 4.70 6.55 -0.82
CA THR A 81 3.35 6.86 -1.28
C THR A 81 2.66 5.56 -1.68
N TRP A 82 1.41 5.40 -1.23
CA TRP A 82 0.60 4.23 -1.54
C TRP A 82 -0.61 4.67 -2.37
N THR A 83 -0.80 4.03 -3.52
CA THR A 83 -2.00 4.16 -4.36
C THR A 83 -2.78 2.86 -4.28
N TYR A 84 -4.09 2.95 -4.13
CA TYR A 84 -5.00 1.80 -4.02
C TYR A 84 -6.06 1.93 -5.10
N ASP A 85 -6.25 0.89 -5.92
CA ASP A 85 -7.39 0.83 -6.84
C ASP A 85 -8.40 -0.21 -6.34
N MET A 86 -9.66 0.18 -6.30
CA MET A 86 -10.77 -0.66 -5.87
C MET A 86 -12.02 -0.35 -6.69
N LEU A 87 -12.73 -1.40 -7.10
CA LEU A 87 -14.09 -1.28 -7.60
C LEU A 87 -15.08 -1.32 -6.42
N LEU A 88 -15.91 -0.29 -6.32
CA LEU A 88 -16.96 -0.19 -5.30
C LEU A 88 -18.33 -0.49 -5.92
N GLN A 89 -19.22 -1.06 -5.11
CA GLN A 89 -20.64 -1.23 -5.42
C GLN A 89 -21.49 -0.73 -4.26
N GLN A 90 -22.71 -0.31 -4.56
CA GLN A 90 -23.69 0.05 -3.54
C GLN A 90 -24.03 -1.17 -2.68
N SER A 91 -24.09 -0.96 -1.37
CA SER A 91 -24.64 -1.94 -0.44
C SER A 91 -26.11 -1.65 -0.15
N ASN A 92 -26.75 -2.58 0.57
CA ASN A 92 -28.08 -2.37 1.14
C ASN A 92 -28.04 -1.66 2.50
N CYS A 93 -26.88 -1.21 2.96
CA CYS A 93 -26.72 -0.53 4.24
C CYS A 93 -26.86 0.99 4.06
N PRO A 94 -27.70 1.68 4.83
CA PRO A 94 -27.79 3.15 4.76
C PRO A 94 -26.49 3.81 5.21
N SER A 95 -26.12 4.92 4.57
CA SER A 95 -24.90 5.69 4.85
C SER A 95 -24.97 6.49 6.14
N ARG A 96 -26.20 6.78 6.60
CA ARG A 96 -26.46 7.31 7.93
C ARG A 96 -26.79 6.14 8.85
N VAL A 97 -26.07 6.02 9.96
CA VAL A 97 -26.68 5.45 11.16
C VAL A 97 -27.88 6.35 11.42
N ALA A 98 -29.08 5.87 11.08
CA ALA A 98 -30.29 6.54 11.53
C ALA A 98 -30.16 6.63 13.05
N ASP A 99 -30.19 7.85 13.58
CA ASP A 99 -30.35 8.09 14.99
C ASP A 99 -31.45 7.16 15.53
N LEU A 100 -31.04 6.18 16.34
CA LEU A 100 -31.88 5.36 17.19
C LEU A 100 -31.31 5.48 18.61
#